data_AF-A0A3N5GMW1-F1
#
_entry.id   AF-A0A3N5GMW1-F1
#
_cell.length_a   1.000
_cell.length_b   1.000
_cell.length_c   1.000
_cell.angle_alpha   90.00
_cell.angle_beta   90.00
_cell.angle_gamma   90.00
#
_symmetry.space_group_name_H-M   'P 1'
#
loop_
_entity.id
_entity.type
_entity.pdbx_description
1 polymer ?
#
loop_
_entity_poly.entity_id
_entity_poly.type
_entity_poly.pdbx_seq_one_letter_code
_entity_poly.pdbx_strand_id
1 'polypeptide(L)'
;MKIPRPLAFALTGWLASVIATVGVGLYWPTVFPAIVQVQHYYGAGPNIYIIVLLALLFASPGGLIGGLIGNRIPKEGGWAEQYIMAAIFGVLFALPFSCMGLWFFTGW
;
A
#
# COMPACT_ATOMS: atom_id res chain seq x y z
N MET A 1 23.48 -7.37 11.79
CA MET A 1 23.31 -5.89 11.88
C MET A 1 21.95 -5.61 12.50
N LYS A 2 21.83 -4.67 13.45
CA LYS A 2 20.54 -4.31 14.06
C LYS A 2 19.87 -3.24 13.20
N ILE A 3 18.66 -3.50 12.70
CA ILE A 3 17.88 -2.53 11.93
C ILE A 3 17.45 -1.39 12.87
N PRO A 4 17.60 -0.11 12.48
CA PRO A 4 17.06 1.01 13.27
C PRO A 4 15.56 0.85 13.47
N ARG A 5 15.06 1.01 14.70
CA ARG A 5 13.64 0.83 15.02
C ARG A 5 12.69 1.63 14.12
N PRO A 6 12.92 2.93 13.84
CA PRO A 6 12.05 3.68 12.94
C PRO A 6 11.98 3.07 11.53
N LEU A 7 13.10 2.52 11.05
CA LEU A 7 13.16 1.84 9.76
C LEU A 7 12.35 0.55 9.78
N ALA A 8 12.38 -0.21 10.87
CA ALA A 8 11.56 -1.41 11.01
C ALA A 8 10.06 -1.09 10.90
N PHE A 9 9.57 -0.05 11.59
CA PHE A 9 8.17 0.37 11.50
C PHE A 9 7.80 0.94 10.13
N ALA A 10 8.70 1.73 9.50
CA ALA A 10 8.50 2.23 8.15
C ALA A 10 8.35 1.06 7.15
N LEU A 11 9.21 0.04 7.26
CA LEU A 11 9.15 -1.16 6.43
C LEU A 11 7.89 -1.99 6.70
N THR A 12 7.43 -2.08 7.95
CA THR A 12 6.17 -2.76 8.29
C THR A 12 4.98 -2.05 7.65
N GLY A 13 4.90 -0.73 7.79
CA GLY A 13 3.86 0.07 7.13
C GLY A 13 3.91 -0.09 5.62
N TRP A 14 5.10 0.02 5.03
CA TRP A 14 5.32 -0.17 3.60
C TRP A 14 4.90 -1.56 3.09
N LEU A 15 5.32 -2.64 3.75
CA LEU A 15 4.95 -4.01 3.38
C LEU A 15 3.43 -4.20 3.45
N ALA A 16 2.79 -3.76 4.54
CA ALA A 16 1.35 -3.86 4.70
C ALA A 16 0.61 -3.10 3.59
N SER A 17 1.07 -1.88 3.26
CA SER A 17 0.53 -1.09 2.16
C SER A 17 0.64 -1.76 0.81
N VAL A 18 1.81 -2.30 0.46
CA VAL A 18 2.03 -2.98 -0.83
C VAL A 18 1.10 -4.20 -0.94
N ILE A 19 1.03 -5.02 0.10
CA ILE A 19 0.16 -6.19 0.15
C ILE A 19 -1.31 -5.77 0.01
N ALA A 20 -1.73 -4.74 0.73
CA ALA A 20 -3.10 -4.22 0.65
C ALA A 20 -3.42 -3.66 -0.74
N THR A 21 -2.55 -2.84 -1.33
CA THR A 21 -2.76 -2.26 -2.66
C THR A 21 -2.83 -3.35 -3.75
N VAL A 22 -1.94 -4.34 -3.71
CA VAL A 22 -1.97 -5.47 -4.65
C VAL A 22 -3.21 -6.34 -4.42
N GLY A 23 -3.53 -6.66 -3.16
CA GLY A 23 -4.70 -7.46 -2.80
C GLY A 23 -6.01 -6.80 -3.24
N VAL A 24 -6.19 -5.52 -2.93
CA VAL A 24 -7.35 -4.73 -3.37
C VAL A 24 -7.42 -4.69 -4.90
N GLY A 25 -6.26 -4.50 -5.56
CA GLY A 25 -6.20 -4.42 -7.01
C GLY A 25 -6.53 -5.69 -7.77
N LEU A 26 -6.24 -6.86 -7.19
CA LEU A 26 -6.52 -8.16 -7.81
C LEU A 26 -7.90 -8.70 -7.45
N TYR A 27 -8.37 -8.49 -6.22
CA TYR A 27 -9.60 -9.12 -5.71
C TYR A 27 -10.82 -8.20 -5.74
N TRP A 28 -10.66 -6.87 -5.82
CA TRP A 28 -11.77 -5.93 -5.67
C TRP A 28 -11.89 -4.87 -6.78
N PRO A 29 -11.84 -5.26 -8.07
CA PRO A 29 -11.91 -4.30 -9.18
C PRO A 29 -13.24 -3.53 -9.27
N THR A 30 -14.30 -4.00 -8.60
CA THR A 30 -15.61 -3.34 -8.55
C THR A 30 -15.71 -2.23 -7.50
N VAL A 31 -14.90 -2.28 -6.43
CA VAL A 31 -14.90 -1.28 -5.36
C VAL A 31 -13.74 -0.30 -5.55
N PHE A 32 -12.62 -0.78 -6.11
CA PHE A 32 -11.48 0.05 -6.49
C PHE A 32 -11.19 -0.12 -8.00
N PRO A 33 -12.00 0.55 -8.86
CA PRO A 33 -11.92 0.41 -10.32
C PRO A 33 -10.60 0.91 -10.94
N ALA A 34 -9.74 1.52 -10.13
CA ALA A 34 -8.52 2.19 -10.54
C ALA A 34 -7.29 1.29 -10.68
N ILE A 35 -7.33 0.02 -10.22
CA ILE A 35 -6.08 -0.77 -10.10
C ILE A 35 -5.95 -1.81 -11.22
N VAL A 36 -7.01 -2.54 -11.59
CA VAL A 36 -7.03 -3.43 -12.77
C VAL A 36 -8.48 -3.66 -13.22
N GLN A 37 -8.89 -3.15 -14.38
CA GLN A 37 -10.10 -3.63 -15.07
C GLN A 37 -9.71 -4.40 -16.32
N VAL A 38 -9.50 -5.72 -16.19
CA VAL A 38 -9.12 -6.62 -17.30
C VAL A 38 -10.08 -6.49 -18.49
N GLN A 39 -11.36 -6.21 -18.24
CA GLN A 39 -12.40 -6.05 -19.26
C GLN A 39 -12.27 -4.74 -20.07
N HIS A 40 -11.65 -3.69 -19.52
CA HIS A 40 -11.42 -2.42 -20.22
C HIS A 40 -10.31 -2.52 -21.27
N TYR A 41 -9.39 -3.48 -21.10
CA TYR A 41 -8.18 -3.56 -21.92
C TYR A 41 -8.32 -4.41 -23.20
N TYR A 42 -9.53 -4.80 -23.62
CA TYR A 42 -9.77 -5.55 -24.88
C TYR A 42 -8.71 -6.65 -25.17
N GLY A 43 -8.40 -7.47 -24.16
CA GLY A 43 -7.44 -8.58 -24.28
C GLY A 43 -5.96 -8.23 -24.07
N ALA A 44 -5.60 -6.96 -23.86
CA ALA A 44 -4.25 -6.48 -23.59
C ALA A 44 -4.13 -5.85 -22.19
N GLY A 45 -4.60 -6.58 -21.16
CA GLY A 45 -4.46 -6.13 -19.77
C GLY A 45 -3.00 -5.85 -19.40
N PRO A 46 -2.71 -4.86 -18.55
CA PRO A 46 -1.36 -4.63 -18.07
C PRO A 46 -0.82 -5.91 -17.42
N ASN A 47 0.41 -6.27 -17.79
CA ASN A 47 1.08 -7.46 -17.26
C ASN A 47 1.09 -7.40 -15.72
N ILE A 48 0.90 -8.55 -15.04
CA ILE A 48 0.96 -8.68 -13.57
C ILE A 48 2.22 -7.99 -13.00
N TYR A 49 3.36 -8.05 -13.72
CA TYR A 49 4.58 -7.38 -13.32
C TYR A 49 4.46 -5.85 -13.30
N ILE A 50 3.74 -5.26 -14.27
CA ILE A 50 3.48 -3.82 -14.33
C ILE A 50 2.54 -3.41 -13.20
N ILE A 51 1.50 -4.20 -12.93
CA ILE A 51 0.56 -3.93 -11.83
C ILE A 51 1.29 -3.92 -10.49
N VAL A 52 2.13 -4.93 -10.23
CA VAL A 52 2.94 -5.01 -9.01
C VAL A 52 3.94 -3.86 -8.94
N LEU A 53 4.58 -3.48 -10.05
CA LEU A 53 5.52 -2.36 -10.11
C LEU A 53 4.84 -1.03 -9.77
N LEU A 54 3.67 -0.75 -10.35
CA LEU A 54 2.93 0.48 -10.08
C LEU A 54 2.37 0.49 -8.66
N ALA A 55 1.88 -0.65 -8.16
CA ALA A 55 1.46 -0.79 -6.77
C ALA A 55 2.63 -0.50 -5.80
N LEU A 56 3.82 -1.04 -6.08
CA LEU A 56 5.03 -0.73 -5.31
C LEU A 56 5.33 0.77 -5.36
N LEU A 57 5.31 1.38 -6.54
CA LEU A 57 5.65 2.80 -6.71
C LEU A 57 4.68 3.72 -5.94
N PHE A 58 3.38 3.52 -6.09
CA PHE A 58 2.37 4.43 -5.52
C PHE A 58 2.05 4.14 -4.05
N ALA A 59 2.14 2.87 -3.61
CA ALA A 59 1.95 2.55 -2.19
C ALA A 59 3.17 2.96 -1.35
N SER A 60 4.35 3.10 -1.96
CA SER A 60 5.60 3.38 -1.25
C SER A 60 5.58 4.63 -0.37
N PRO A 61 5.30 5.84 -0.91
CA PRO A 61 5.36 7.05 -0.10
C PRO A 61 4.34 7.03 1.04
N GLY A 62 3.09 6.64 0.77
CA GLY A 62 2.05 6.56 1.80
C GLY A 62 2.34 5.50 2.86
N GLY A 63 2.84 4.33 2.47
CA GLY A 63 3.16 3.23 3.38
C GLY A 63 4.34 3.53 4.28
N LEU A 64 5.39 4.17 3.75
CA LEU A 64 6.55 4.60 4.53
C LEU A 64 6.17 5.71 5.52
N ILE A 65 5.41 6.71 5.08
CA ILE A 65 4.94 7.81 5.95
C ILE A 65 4.03 7.25 7.05
N GLY A 66 3.05 6.42 6.69
CA GLY A 66 2.14 5.80 7.65
C GLY A 66 2.86 4.90 8.66
N GLY A 67 3.85 4.12 8.22
CA GLY A 67 4.69 3.32 9.11
C GLY A 67 5.51 4.16 10.10
N LEU A 68 6.04 5.29 9.66
CA LEU A 68 6.76 6.23 10.53
C LEU A 68 5.83 6.92 11.54
N ILE A 69 4.59 7.23 11.16
CA ILE A 69 3.57 7.79 12.06
C ILE A 69 3.19 6.76 13.13
N GLY A 70 3.00 5.49 12.75
CA GLY A 70 2.67 4.42 13.70
C GLY A 70 3.72 4.22 14.79
N ASN A 71 5.01 4.43 14.48
CA ASN A 71 6.10 4.41 15.47
C ASN A 71 5.99 5.52 16.53
N ARG A 72 5.33 6.64 16.23
CA ARG A 72 5.17 7.78 17.14
C ARG A 72 3.99 7.63 18.10
N ILE A 73 3.17 6.60 17.94
CA ILE A 73 2.00 6.36 18.79
C ILE A 73 2.45 5.84 20.16
N PRO A 74 1.83 6.30 21.27
CA PRO A 74 2.17 5.86 22.62
C PRO A 74 2.16 4.33 22.77
N LYS A 75 3.11 3.80 23.54
CA LYS A 75 3.33 2.35 23.75
C LYS A 75 2.39 1.73 24.78
N GLU A 76 1.12 2.11 24.79
CA GLU A 76 0.23 1.71 25.89
C GLU A 76 0.09 0.18 26.03
N GLY A 77 0.20 -0.61 24.95
CA GLY A 77 0.35 -2.07 25.01
C GLY A 77 1.57 -2.63 24.26
N GLY A 78 2.66 -1.84 24.20
CA GLY A 78 3.99 -2.33 23.83
C GLY A 78 4.32 -2.37 22.35
N TRP A 79 5.38 -3.10 22.00
CA TRP A 79 6.00 -3.05 20.66
C TRP A 79 5.13 -3.68 19.57
N ALA A 80 4.39 -4.74 19.89
CA ALA A 80 3.52 -5.43 18.93
C ALA A 80 2.41 -4.50 18.42
N GLU A 81 1.78 -3.74 19.33
CA GLU A 81 0.74 -2.78 18.97
C GLU A 81 1.27 -1.64 18.09
N GLN A 82 2.49 -1.16 18.34
CA GLN A 82 3.10 -0.16 17.46
C GLN A 82 3.32 -0.68 16.03
N TYR A 83 3.62 -1.97 15.86
CA TYR A 83 3.74 -2.57 14.51
C TYR A 83 2.39 -2.71 13.84
N ILE A 84 1.35 -3.09 14.59
CA ILE A 84 -0.02 -3.14 14.09
C ILE A 84 -0.47 -1.73 13.67
N MET A 85 -0.21 -0.72 14.49
CA MET A 85 -0.51 0.67 14.14
C MET A 85 0.30 1.14 12.94
N ALA A 86 1.60 0.84 12.85
CA ALA A 86 2.41 1.15 11.67
C ALA A 86 1.83 0.52 10.40
N ALA A 87 1.33 -0.71 10.47
CA ALA A 87 0.63 -1.36 9.36
C ALA A 87 -0.68 -0.66 9.02
N ILE A 88 -1.54 -0.38 10.01
CA ILE A 88 -2.84 0.29 9.81
C ILE A 88 -2.64 1.67 9.17
N PHE A 89 -1.77 2.51 9.75
CA PHE A 89 -1.47 3.83 9.21
C PHE A 89 -0.79 3.74 7.85
N GLY A 90 0.10 2.77 7.64
CA GLY A 90 0.68 2.49 6.33
C GLY A 90 -0.40 2.28 5.28
N VAL A 91 -1.33 1.35 5.52
CA VAL A 91 -2.42 1.03 4.59
C VAL A 91 -3.36 2.24 4.39
N LEU A 92 -3.72 2.92 5.48
CA LEU A 92 -4.62 4.07 5.48
C LEU A 92 -4.10 5.23 4.64
N PHE A 93 -2.79 5.50 4.66
CA PHE A 93 -2.18 6.53 3.83
C PHE A 93 -1.87 6.05 2.41
N ALA A 94 -1.47 4.80 2.24
CA ALA A 94 -1.07 4.27 0.95
C ALA A 94 -2.24 4.00 0.00
N LEU A 95 -3.38 3.52 0.52
CA LEU A 95 -4.51 3.17 -0.34
C LEU A 95 -5.09 4.38 -1.09
N PRO A 96 -5.42 5.53 -0.45
CA PRO A 96 -5.89 6.71 -1.16
C PRO A 96 -4.88 7.20 -2.21
N PHE A 97 -3.60 7.25 -1.85
CA PHE A 97 -2.52 7.63 -2.77
C PHE A 97 -2.40 6.68 -3.96
N SER A 98 -2.47 5.38 -3.71
CA SER A 98 -2.42 4.35 -4.75
C SER A 98 -3.63 4.45 -5.67
N CYS A 99 -4.82 4.69 -5.11
CA CYS A 99 -6.03 4.87 -5.89
C CYS A 99 -5.93 6.12 -6.75
N MET A 100 -5.50 7.27 -6.21
CA MET A 100 -5.32 8.50 -7.01
C MET A 100 -4.30 8.32 -8.13
N GLY A 101 -3.15 7.72 -7.83
CA GLY A 101 -2.07 7.50 -8.79
C GLY A 101 -2.48 6.53 -9.90
N LEU A 102 -3.04 5.38 -9.52
CA LEU A 102 -3.42 4.32 -10.47
C LEU A 102 -4.68 4.68 -11.27
N TRP A 103 -5.61 5.45 -10.69
CA TRP A 103 -6.83 5.91 -11.38
C TRP A 103 -6.51 6.70 -12.64
N PHE A 104 -5.44 7.52 -12.61
CA PHE A 104 -5.00 8.30 -13.76
C PHE A 104 -4.46 7.42 -14.90
N PHE A 105 -3.87 6.26 -14.60
CA PHE A 105 -3.32 5.33 -15.61
C PHE A 105 -4.38 4.39 -16.19
N THR A 106 -5.43 4.07 -15.43
CA THR A 106 -6.48 3.15 -15.89
C THR A 106 -7.61 3.83 -16.65
N GLY A 107 -7.67 5.17 -16.66
CA GLY A 107 -8.57 5.95 -17.52
C GLY A 107 -10.05 5.59 -17.36
N TRP A 108 -10.68 6.13 -16.32
CA TRP A 108 -12.14 6.33 -16.30
C TRP A 108 -12.48 7.65 -16.99
#